data_AF-A0A6E8VQD7-F1
#
_entry.id   AF-A0A6E8VQD7-F1
#
_cell.length_a   1.000
_cell.length_b   1.000
_cell.length_c   1.000
_cell.angle_alpha   90.00
_cell.angle_beta   90.00
_cell.angle_gamma   90.00
#
_symmetry.space_group_name_H-M   'P 1'
#
loop_
_entity.id
_entity.type
_entity.pdbx_description
1 polymer ?
#
loop_
_entity_poly.entity_id
_entity_poly.type
_entity_poly.pdbx_seq_one_letter_code
_entity_poly.pdbx_strand_id
1 'polypeptide(L)'
;MAFATAAIQSFLQLNLKSSLYRLLTVGQVFGLVAWDLEPLEPDRPTTKLHWFRKLIRTTNQGYCLMIIVAIGTATVLHHSSNTADAFFAIRTLYLTENVIVNVIVLLAMLECQQSRPFYASILKELFELDKNLHDCDASITFLHVEAITDRLLVCAVLYFSTSSLVDWWADYDPSCTFLCHSVLYILPNVINVLALYQYAALQLIVAACYRSVNSVLARYHDHQARPKVRDCAELIETLRRTHLKLGDLTGRVVGRFGPLIVCTVLSSFVVLNLELFNVYKATGRGSKRVWSASEGFRLVHTLLWIGLHGAKILLILYPGHRARVECERTGPTLYEIANRYEAAGRSNSALMKFAGQLLLLHGKRHHCKACGLITLDLTLISKIVAGLTTYLMILIQFDSAFTQGSR
;
A
#
# COMPACT_ATOMS: atom_id res chain seq x y z
N MET A 1 1.24 -37.71 -13.36
CA MET A 1 1.80 -36.63 -12.52
C MET A 1 2.12 -35.35 -13.31
N ALA A 2 2.81 -35.39 -14.46
CA ALA A 2 3.15 -34.18 -15.24
C ALA A 2 1.94 -33.37 -15.77
N PHE A 3 0.85 -34.03 -16.15
CA PHE A 3 -0.38 -33.37 -16.60
C PHE A 3 -1.13 -32.63 -15.47
N ALA A 4 -1.10 -33.18 -14.25
CA ALA A 4 -1.73 -32.57 -13.08
C ALA A 4 -0.96 -31.31 -12.63
N THR A 5 0.37 -31.39 -12.62
CA THR A 5 1.24 -30.24 -12.30
C THR A 5 1.09 -29.09 -13.30
N ALA A 6 0.96 -29.38 -14.60
CA ALA A 6 0.69 -28.37 -15.62
C ALA A 6 -0.69 -27.71 -15.46
N ALA A 7 -1.74 -28.50 -15.18
CA ALA A 7 -3.09 -27.98 -14.96
C ALA A 7 -3.17 -27.09 -13.71
N ILE A 8 -2.51 -27.48 -12.61
CA ILE A 8 -2.50 -26.73 -11.35
C ILE A 8 -1.70 -25.42 -11.50
N GLN A 9 -0.55 -25.47 -12.18
CA GLN A 9 0.23 -24.27 -12.51
C GLN A 9 -0.57 -23.28 -13.36
N SER A 10 -1.39 -23.77 -14.30
CA SER A 10 -2.27 -22.93 -15.13
C SER A 10 -3.40 -22.28 -14.33
N PHE A 11 -4.02 -23.00 -13.39
CA PHE A 11 -5.12 -22.51 -12.55
C PHE A 11 -4.64 -21.41 -11.58
N LEU A 12 -3.47 -21.61 -10.99
CA LEU A 12 -2.85 -20.65 -10.09
C LEU A 12 -2.42 -19.38 -10.82
N GLN A 13 -1.80 -19.52 -12.00
CA GLN A 13 -1.52 -18.40 -12.88
C GLN A 13 -2.80 -17.64 -13.23
N LEU A 14 -3.91 -18.35 -13.51
CA LEU A 14 -5.19 -17.73 -13.82
C LEU A 14 -5.77 -16.95 -12.63
N ASN A 15 -5.71 -17.50 -11.41
CA ASN A 15 -6.25 -16.86 -10.21
C ASN A 15 -5.44 -15.66 -9.76
N LEU A 16 -4.11 -15.77 -9.75
CA LEU A 16 -3.23 -14.66 -9.40
C LEU A 16 -3.28 -13.56 -10.48
N LYS A 17 -3.41 -13.96 -11.75
CA LYS A 17 -3.70 -13.04 -12.85
C LYS A 17 -5.02 -12.33 -12.63
N SER A 18 -6.13 -13.04 -12.42
CA SER A 18 -7.45 -12.43 -12.18
C SER A 18 -7.40 -11.42 -11.03
N SER A 19 -6.80 -11.82 -9.91
CA SER A 19 -6.69 -11.02 -8.69
C SER A 19 -5.96 -9.69 -8.89
N LEU A 20 -4.93 -9.65 -9.74
CA LEU A 20 -4.14 -8.45 -10.00
C LEU A 20 -4.57 -7.74 -11.30
N TYR A 21 -5.27 -8.41 -12.21
CA TYR A 21 -5.54 -7.92 -13.56
C TYR A 21 -6.31 -6.61 -13.56
N ARG A 22 -7.36 -6.49 -12.75
CA ARG A 22 -8.17 -5.26 -12.66
C ARG A 22 -7.36 -4.09 -12.13
N LEU A 23 -6.60 -4.30 -11.06
CA LEU A 23 -5.71 -3.29 -10.47
C LEU A 23 -4.63 -2.86 -11.46
N LEU A 24 -4.02 -3.83 -12.17
CA LEU A 24 -2.98 -3.57 -13.15
C LEU A 24 -3.54 -2.80 -14.35
N THR A 25 -4.73 -3.17 -14.85
CA THR A 25 -5.40 -2.50 -15.97
C THR A 25 -5.75 -1.05 -15.63
N VAL A 26 -6.27 -0.79 -14.42
CA VAL A 26 -6.53 0.59 -13.98
C VAL A 26 -5.22 1.35 -13.80
N GLY A 27 -4.21 0.73 -13.17
CA GLY A 27 -2.89 1.34 -13.01
C GLY A 27 -2.20 1.68 -14.35
N GLN A 28 -2.48 0.93 -15.41
CA GLN A 28 -1.98 1.21 -16.76
C GLN A 28 -2.56 2.51 -17.34
N VAL A 29 -3.83 2.84 -17.06
CA VAL A 29 -4.44 4.11 -17.51
C VAL A 29 -3.74 5.32 -16.89
N PHE A 30 -3.31 5.19 -15.64
CA PHE A 30 -2.63 6.24 -14.88
C PHE A 30 -1.10 6.20 -14.98
N GLY A 31 -0.53 5.36 -15.86
CA GLY A 31 0.93 5.26 -16.04
C GLY A 31 1.69 4.65 -14.87
N LEU A 32 0.99 4.03 -13.91
CA LEU A 32 1.55 3.39 -12.71
C LEU A 32 1.94 1.93 -12.90
N VAL A 33 1.54 1.35 -14.02
CA VAL A 33 1.83 -0.02 -14.39
C VAL A 33 2.32 -0.02 -15.81
N ALA A 34 3.44 -0.70 -16.03
CA ALA A 34 3.95 -0.93 -17.37
C ALA A 34 2.91 -1.64 -18.24
N TRP A 35 2.64 -1.08 -19.43
CA TRP A 35 1.78 -1.70 -20.45
C TRP A 35 2.28 -3.08 -20.92
N ASP A 36 3.57 -3.42 -20.72
CA ASP A 36 4.16 -4.75 -21.02
C ASP A 36 4.61 -5.52 -19.77
N LEU A 37 3.71 -5.77 -18.81
CA LEU A 37 4.03 -6.76 -17.76
C LEU A 37 4.10 -8.15 -18.39
N GLU A 38 5.33 -8.65 -18.50
CA GLU A 38 5.74 -9.83 -19.26
C GLU A 38 5.46 -11.23 -18.67
N PRO A 39 4.96 -11.49 -17.44
CA PRO A 39 4.99 -12.85 -16.93
C PRO A 39 3.90 -13.78 -17.50
N LEU A 40 3.18 -13.41 -18.57
CA LEU A 40 1.91 -14.04 -18.96
C LEU A 40 1.72 -14.29 -20.48
N GLU A 41 2.77 -14.22 -21.30
CA GLU A 41 2.70 -14.59 -22.73
C GLU A 41 3.80 -15.59 -23.15
N PRO A 42 3.54 -16.46 -24.16
CA PRO A 42 4.38 -17.62 -24.48
C PRO A 42 5.77 -17.27 -25.04
N ASP A 43 6.72 -18.16 -24.76
CA ASP A 43 8.20 -18.08 -24.92
C ASP A 43 8.77 -17.77 -26.33
N ARG A 44 7.97 -17.42 -27.35
CA ARG A 44 8.48 -17.15 -28.70
C ARG A 44 8.06 -15.78 -29.22
N PRO A 45 8.86 -14.72 -28.94
CA PRO A 45 8.62 -13.42 -29.55
C PRO A 45 8.98 -13.49 -31.03
N THR A 46 8.00 -13.22 -31.90
CA THR A 46 8.29 -12.88 -33.30
C THR A 46 8.95 -11.50 -33.36
N THR A 47 9.79 -11.25 -34.36
CA THR A 47 10.51 -9.96 -34.53
C THR A 47 9.58 -8.74 -34.58
N LYS A 48 8.34 -8.91 -35.05
CA LYS A 48 7.29 -7.86 -35.02
C LYS A 48 6.83 -7.50 -33.60
N LEU A 49 6.77 -8.48 -32.70
CA LEU A 49 6.34 -8.29 -31.31
C LEU A 49 7.37 -7.47 -30.52
N HIS A 50 8.66 -7.62 -30.82
CA HIS A 50 9.72 -6.85 -30.17
C HIS A 50 9.65 -5.35 -30.48
N TRP A 51 9.42 -4.98 -31.75
CA TRP A 51 9.26 -3.57 -32.15
C TRP A 51 8.02 -2.93 -31.52
N PHE A 52 6.90 -3.66 -31.51
CA PHE A 52 5.66 -3.20 -30.88
C PHE A 52 5.84 -2.96 -29.38
N ARG A 53 6.48 -3.88 -28.65
CA ARG A 53 6.84 -3.70 -27.23
C ARG A 53 7.74 -2.48 -27.02
N LYS A 54 8.75 -2.27 -27.87
CA LYS A 54 9.62 -1.09 -27.76
C LYS A 54 8.82 0.21 -27.94
N LEU A 55 7.88 0.25 -28.87
CA LEU A 55 7.01 1.40 -29.10
C LEU A 55 6.12 1.68 -27.88
N ILE A 56 5.45 0.66 -27.34
CA ILE A 56 4.61 0.80 -26.14
C ILE A 56 5.44 1.34 -24.96
N ARG A 57 6.68 0.87 -24.79
CA ARG A 57 7.59 1.36 -23.74
C ARG A 57 7.88 2.85 -23.90
N THR A 58 8.25 3.28 -25.09
CA THR A 58 8.56 4.69 -25.36
C THR A 58 7.33 5.58 -25.17
N THR A 59 6.14 5.11 -25.57
CA THR A 59 4.89 5.85 -25.39
C THR A 59 4.52 5.98 -23.91
N ASN A 60 4.65 4.91 -23.11
CA ASN A 60 4.37 4.96 -21.68
C ASN A 60 5.33 5.91 -20.95
N GLN A 61 6.62 5.91 -21.32
CA GLN A 61 7.60 6.83 -20.75
C GLN A 61 7.27 8.29 -21.10
N GLY A 62 6.90 8.56 -22.36
CA GLY A 62 6.44 9.88 -22.79
C GLY A 62 5.21 10.33 -22.01
N TYR A 63 4.23 9.44 -21.80
CA TYR A 63 3.02 9.72 -21.04
C TYR A 63 3.30 10.05 -19.56
N CYS A 64 4.12 9.25 -18.87
CA CYS A 64 4.55 9.53 -17.50
C CYS A 64 5.26 10.89 -17.40
N LEU A 65 6.15 11.20 -18.35
CA LEU A 65 6.86 12.48 -18.38
C LEU A 65 5.89 13.66 -18.57
N MET A 66 4.92 13.52 -19.47
CA MET A 66 3.88 14.53 -19.68
C MET A 66 3.06 14.80 -18.41
N ILE A 67 2.68 13.76 -17.66
CA ILE A 67 1.97 13.92 -16.38
C ILE A 67 2.83 14.68 -15.37
N ILE A 68 4.10 14.30 -15.20
CA ILE A 68 5.02 14.95 -14.27
C ILE A 68 5.18 16.44 -14.62
N VAL A 69 5.41 16.74 -15.91
CA VAL A 69 5.55 18.11 -16.39
C VAL A 69 4.26 18.89 -16.14
N ALA A 70 3.10 18.33 -16.49
CA ALA A 70 1.80 18.99 -16.31
C ALA A 70 1.55 19.38 -14.85
N ILE A 71 1.73 18.44 -13.90
CA ILE A 71 1.53 18.68 -12.47
C ILE A 71 2.56 19.69 -11.95
N GLY A 72 3.82 19.58 -12.38
CA GLY A 72 4.88 20.53 -12.02
C GLY A 72 4.57 21.95 -12.49
N THR A 73 4.16 22.12 -13.75
CA THR A 73 3.76 23.42 -14.28
C THR A 73 2.52 23.98 -13.57
N ALA A 74 1.50 23.14 -13.32
CA ALA A 74 0.31 23.55 -12.58
C ALA A 74 0.66 24.02 -11.17
N THR A 75 1.62 23.34 -10.51
CA THR A 75 2.10 23.71 -9.17
C THR A 75 2.78 25.07 -9.16
N VAL A 76 3.68 25.33 -10.13
CA VAL A 76 4.39 26.61 -10.23
C VAL A 76 3.40 27.75 -10.53
N LEU A 77 2.47 27.54 -11.46
CA LEU A 77 1.44 28.53 -11.79
C LEU A 77 0.54 28.83 -10.59
N HIS A 78 0.09 27.80 -9.87
CA HIS A 78 -0.74 27.95 -8.68
C HIS A 78 -0.03 28.69 -7.55
N HIS A 79 1.26 28.41 -7.33
CA HIS A 79 2.04 29.12 -6.32
C HIS A 79 2.15 30.62 -6.62
N SER A 80 2.36 30.97 -7.90
CA SER A 80 2.51 32.35 -8.34
C SER A 80 1.25 33.20 -8.17
N SER A 81 0.06 32.60 -8.19
CA SER A 81 -1.22 33.32 -8.17
C SER A 81 -1.90 33.41 -6.80
N ASN A 82 -1.76 32.39 -5.93
CA ASN A 82 -2.73 32.19 -4.83
C ASN A 82 -2.16 32.18 -3.40
N THR A 83 -0.83 32.25 -3.20
CA THR A 83 -0.23 32.04 -1.86
C THR A 83 0.56 33.22 -1.28
N ALA A 84 0.50 34.40 -1.92
CA ALA A 84 1.24 35.58 -1.46
C ALA A 84 0.76 36.10 -0.08
N ASP A 85 -0.54 36.02 0.21
CA ASP A 85 -1.18 36.73 1.32
C ASP A 85 -1.40 35.90 2.61
N ALA A 86 -1.05 34.61 2.59
CA ALA A 86 -1.23 33.74 3.75
C ALA A 86 -0.12 33.92 4.80
N PHE A 87 -0.46 33.76 6.08
CA PHE A 87 0.51 33.75 7.19
C PHE A 87 1.64 32.74 6.92
N PHE A 88 2.87 33.11 7.27
CA PHE A 88 4.09 32.37 6.92
C PHE A 88 4.02 30.87 7.24
N ALA A 89 3.50 30.47 8.41
CA ALA A 89 3.42 29.05 8.78
C ALA A 89 2.45 28.28 7.87
N ILE A 90 1.28 28.86 7.57
CA ILE A 90 0.27 28.26 6.69
C ILE A 90 0.80 28.18 5.26
N ARG A 91 1.44 29.25 4.78
CA ARG A 91 2.09 29.28 3.46
C ARG A 91 3.17 28.21 3.32
N THR A 92 3.98 28.02 4.38
CA THR A 92 5.03 26.98 4.40
C THR A 92 4.43 25.58 4.34
N LEU A 93 3.33 25.32 5.03
CA LEU A 93 2.63 24.03 4.97
C LEU A 93 2.06 23.76 3.57
N TYR A 94 1.42 24.72 2.92
CA TYR A 94 0.93 24.57 1.53
C TYR A 94 2.07 24.34 0.53
N LEU A 95 3.19 25.07 0.67
CA LEU A 95 4.36 24.85 -0.18
C LEU A 95 4.93 23.44 0.04
N THR A 96 5.02 23.00 1.30
CA THR A 96 5.51 21.67 1.66
C THR A 96 4.61 20.58 1.09
N GLU A 97 3.29 20.73 1.18
CA GLU A 97 2.32 19.83 0.56
C GLU A 97 2.57 19.71 -0.95
N ASN A 98 2.59 20.83 -1.66
CA ASN A 98 2.78 20.86 -3.10
C ASN A 98 4.10 20.19 -3.53
N VAL A 99 5.20 20.49 -2.83
CA VAL A 99 6.50 19.86 -3.12
C VAL A 99 6.45 18.36 -2.87
N ILE A 100 5.92 17.91 -1.73
CA ILE A 100 5.87 16.48 -1.41
C ILE A 100 4.96 15.72 -2.38
N VAL A 101 3.82 16.30 -2.79
CA VAL A 101 2.91 15.68 -3.78
C VAL A 101 3.60 15.46 -5.12
N ASN A 102 4.36 16.46 -5.60
CA ASN A 102 5.16 16.31 -6.82
C ASN A 102 6.22 15.21 -6.68
N VAL A 103 6.89 15.14 -5.52
CA VAL A 103 7.86 14.07 -5.22
C VAL A 103 7.17 12.69 -5.21
N ILE A 104 5.98 12.57 -4.62
CA ILE A 104 5.19 11.33 -4.62
C ILE A 104 4.87 10.87 -6.04
N VAL A 105 4.41 11.77 -6.91
CA VAL A 105 4.11 11.45 -8.31
C VAL A 105 5.36 11.01 -9.04
N LEU A 106 6.48 11.72 -8.87
CA LEU A 106 7.76 11.35 -9.45
C LEU A 106 8.19 9.96 -9.00
N LEU A 107 8.13 9.66 -7.69
CA LEU A 107 8.47 8.36 -7.13
C LEU A 107 7.57 7.27 -7.70
N ALA A 108 6.25 7.47 -7.74
CA ALA A 108 5.30 6.48 -8.25
C ALA A 108 5.54 6.17 -9.75
N MET A 109 5.85 7.20 -10.55
CA MET A 109 6.14 7.04 -11.98
C MET A 109 7.52 6.40 -12.24
N LEU A 110 8.55 6.77 -11.48
CA LEU A 110 9.86 6.12 -11.54
C LEU A 110 9.81 4.67 -11.08
N GLU A 111 9.03 4.40 -10.02
CA GLU A 111 8.76 3.05 -9.54
C GLU A 111 8.11 2.22 -10.64
N CYS A 112 7.07 2.71 -11.31
CA CYS A 112 6.45 2.02 -12.45
C CYS A 112 7.47 1.55 -13.50
N GLN A 113 8.40 2.42 -13.89
CA GLN A 113 9.40 2.09 -14.91
C GLN A 113 10.38 1.01 -14.45
N GLN A 114 10.81 1.08 -13.18
CA GLN A 114 11.81 0.20 -12.61
C GLN A 114 11.23 -1.08 -11.97
N SER A 115 9.91 -1.15 -11.74
CA SER A 115 9.28 -2.25 -11.00
C SER A 115 9.02 -3.50 -11.85
N ARG A 116 9.22 -3.47 -13.17
CA ARG A 116 9.06 -4.64 -14.06
C ARG A 116 9.86 -5.88 -13.61
N PRO A 117 11.21 -5.81 -13.48
CA PRO A 117 12.00 -6.95 -13.01
C PRO A 117 11.64 -7.37 -11.58
N PHE A 118 11.21 -6.41 -10.76
CA PHE A 118 10.79 -6.64 -9.38
C PHE A 118 9.51 -7.49 -9.31
N TYR A 119 8.45 -7.10 -10.04
CA TYR A 119 7.21 -7.88 -10.10
C TYR A 119 7.43 -9.26 -10.70
N ALA A 120 8.25 -9.37 -11.75
CA ALA A 120 8.58 -10.67 -12.35
C ALA A 120 9.30 -11.59 -11.34
N SER A 121 10.27 -11.07 -10.59
CA SER A 121 10.98 -11.80 -9.54
C SER A 121 10.05 -12.22 -8.40
N ILE A 122 9.23 -11.32 -7.87
CA ILE A 122 8.28 -11.64 -6.80
C ILE A 122 7.28 -12.69 -7.25
N LEU A 123 6.73 -12.54 -8.45
CA LEU A 123 5.74 -13.46 -8.98
C LEU A 123 6.34 -14.87 -9.16
N LYS A 124 7.57 -14.96 -9.68
CA LYS A 124 8.29 -16.24 -9.77
C LYS A 124 8.49 -16.90 -8.40
N GLU A 125 8.89 -16.12 -7.40
CA GLU A 125 9.06 -16.64 -6.03
C GLU A 125 7.74 -17.08 -5.41
N LEU A 126 6.66 -16.32 -5.62
CA LEU A 126 5.32 -16.70 -5.18
C LEU A 126 4.86 -18.01 -5.82
N PHE A 127 5.18 -18.24 -7.10
CA PHE A 127 4.91 -19.52 -7.76
C PHE A 127 5.72 -20.68 -7.17
N GLU A 128 7.00 -20.45 -6.88
CA GLU A 128 7.82 -21.46 -6.19
C GLU A 128 7.28 -21.76 -4.78
N LEU A 129 6.81 -20.74 -4.06
CA LEU A 129 6.23 -20.88 -2.73
C LEU A 129 4.92 -21.66 -2.76
N ASP A 130 4.03 -21.34 -3.70
CA ASP A 130 2.78 -22.06 -3.86
C ASP A 130 3.01 -23.52 -4.22
N LYS A 131 3.95 -23.81 -5.13
CA LYS A 131 4.33 -25.20 -5.44
C LYS A 131 4.77 -25.97 -4.19
N ASN A 132 5.65 -25.39 -3.38
CA ASN A 132 6.10 -26.02 -2.14
C ASN A 132 4.96 -26.24 -1.14
N LEU A 133 3.99 -25.31 -1.08
CA LEU A 133 2.82 -25.44 -0.22
C LEU A 133 1.82 -26.47 -0.75
N HIS A 134 1.68 -26.58 -2.06
CA HIS A 134 0.85 -27.57 -2.71
C HIS A 134 1.38 -28.99 -2.53
N ASP A 135 2.70 -29.17 -2.61
CA ASP A 135 3.37 -30.42 -2.25
C ASP A 135 3.12 -30.80 -0.77
N CYS A 136 2.72 -29.83 0.07
CA CYS A 136 2.32 -30.03 1.46
C CYS A 136 0.79 -30.11 1.67
N ASP A 137 0.01 -30.34 0.60
CA ASP A 137 -1.47 -30.41 0.61
C ASP A 137 -2.15 -29.12 1.10
N ALA A 138 -1.49 -27.98 0.90
CA ALA A 138 -2.05 -26.65 1.07
C ALA A 138 -2.39 -26.04 -0.28
N SER A 139 -3.53 -25.36 -0.36
CA SER A 139 -3.84 -24.47 -1.49
C SER A 139 -3.91 -23.04 -1.00
N ILE A 140 -3.29 -22.12 -1.73
CA ILE A 140 -3.43 -20.69 -1.45
C ILE A 140 -4.67 -20.16 -2.17
N THR A 141 -5.70 -19.80 -1.40
CA THR A 141 -6.90 -19.19 -1.96
C THR A 141 -6.73 -17.67 -2.10
N PHE A 142 -6.44 -17.20 -3.30
CA PHE A 142 -6.29 -15.75 -3.60
C PHE A 142 -7.63 -15.00 -3.75
N LEU A 143 -8.76 -15.72 -3.79
CA LEU A 143 -10.09 -15.12 -3.98
C LEU A 143 -10.42 -14.03 -2.95
N HIS A 144 -9.95 -14.20 -1.70
CA HIS A 144 -10.15 -13.20 -0.66
C HIS A 144 -9.34 -11.92 -0.90
N VAL A 145 -8.12 -12.05 -1.45
CA VAL A 145 -7.26 -10.91 -1.79
C VAL A 145 -7.82 -10.15 -2.99
N GLU A 146 -8.30 -10.87 -4.01
CA GLU A 146 -9.03 -10.30 -5.15
C GLU A 146 -10.26 -9.51 -4.69
N ALA A 147 -11.13 -10.12 -3.88
CA ALA A 147 -12.34 -9.47 -3.38
C ALA A 147 -12.04 -8.21 -2.56
N ILE A 148 -10.98 -8.20 -1.74
CA ILE A 148 -10.55 -7.01 -1.00
C ILE A 148 -10.04 -5.93 -1.96
N THR A 149 -9.18 -6.31 -2.91
CA THR A 149 -8.57 -5.37 -3.86
C THR A 149 -9.63 -4.72 -4.75
N ASP A 150 -10.59 -5.51 -5.24
CA ASP A 150 -11.70 -5.03 -6.06
C ASP A 150 -12.61 -4.08 -5.28
N ARG A 151 -12.96 -4.41 -4.03
CA ARG A 151 -13.76 -3.52 -3.16
C ARG A 151 -13.04 -2.20 -2.92
N LEU A 152 -11.74 -2.24 -2.64
CA LEU A 152 -10.93 -1.03 -2.47
C LEU A 152 -10.93 -0.17 -3.74
N LEU A 153 -10.73 -0.79 -4.91
CA LEU A 153 -10.77 -0.09 -6.20
C LEU A 153 -12.12 0.60 -6.45
N VAL A 154 -13.24 -0.10 -6.22
CA VAL A 154 -14.58 0.47 -6.33
C VAL A 154 -14.75 1.64 -5.35
N CYS A 155 -14.31 1.48 -4.10
CA CYS A 155 -14.35 2.56 -3.10
C CYS A 155 -13.54 3.78 -3.53
N ALA A 156 -12.35 3.60 -4.11
CA ALA A 156 -11.54 4.71 -4.63
C ALA A 156 -12.24 5.44 -5.77
N VAL A 157 -12.80 4.71 -6.74
CA VAL A 157 -13.54 5.31 -7.87
C VAL A 157 -14.72 6.14 -7.35
N LEU A 158 -15.51 5.58 -6.43
CA LEU A 158 -16.65 6.29 -5.84
C LEU A 158 -16.20 7.52 -5.05
N TYR A 159 -15.12 7.40 -4.28
CA TYR A 159 -14.56 8.50 -3.49
C TYR A 159 -14.09 9.67 -4.39
N PHE A 160 -13.26 9.40 -5.39
CA PHE A 160 -12.74 10.44 -6.28
C PHE A 160 -13.83 11.04 -7.17
N SER A 161 -14.82 10.25 -7.59
CA SER A 161 -15.99 10.77 -8.32
C SER A 161 -16.80 11.72 -7.44
N THR A 162 -17.04 11.34 -6.18
CA THR A 162 -17.76 12.19 -5.21
C THR A 162 -16.98 13.46 -4.92
N SER A 163 -15.67 13.36 -4.72
CA SER A 163 -14.81 14.53 -4.46
C SER A 163 -14.80 15.49 -5.64
N SER A 164 -14.68 14.97 -6.87
CA SER A 164 -14.75 15.78 -8.10
C SER A 164 -16.09 16.50 -8.24
N LEU A 165 -17.20 15.84 -7.86
CA LEU A 165 -18.54 16.42 -7.90
C LEU A 165 -18.70 17.54 -6.86
N VAL A 166 -18.15 17.34 -5.66
CA VAL A 166 -18.15 18.37 -4.61
C VAL A 166 -17.32 19.58 -5.05
N ASP A 167 -16.15 19.37 -5.65
CA ASP A 167 -15.30 20.44 -6.20
C ASP A 167 -16.02 21.22 -7.30
N TRP A 168 -16.67 20.51 -8.22
CA TRP A 168 -17.45 21.12 -9.30
C TRP A 168 -18.58 22.02 -8.77
N TRP A 169 -19.24 21.63 -7.68
CA TRP A 169 -20.29 22.44 -7.06
C TRP A 169 -19.76 23.55 -6.16
N ALA A 170 -18.53 23.44 -5.67
CA ALA A 170 -17.92 24.46 -4.83
C ALA A 170 -17.37 25.65 -5.62
N ASP A 171 -16.89 25.43 -6.85
CA ASP A 171 -16.38 26.48 -7.73
C ASP A 171 -17.45 27.08 -8.65
N TYR A 172 -17.51 28.42 -8.71
CA TYR A 172 -18.46 29.16 -9.55
C TYR A 172 -18.01 29.28 -11.02
N ASP A 173 -16.75 28.98 -11.35
CA ASP A 173 -16.19 29.12 -12.71
C ASP A 173 -15.77 27.76 -13.32
N PRO A 174 -16.58 27.19 -14.22
CA PRO A 174 -16.66 25.73 -14.38
C PRO A 174 -15.65 25.06 -15.31
N SER A 175 -14.77 25.77 -16.05
CA SER A 175 -13.97 25.12 -17.10
C SER A 175 -12.46 25.07 -16.84
N CYS A 176 -11.77 26.21 -16.84
CA CYS A 176 -10.32 26.23 -16.72
C CYS A 176 -9.83 25.97 -15.28
N THR A 177 -10.48 26.59 -14.29
CA THR A 177 -10.11 26.47 -12.87
C THR A 177 -10.33 25.06 -12.34
N PHE A 178 -11.48 24.45 -12.64
CA PHE A 178 -11.78 23.07 -12.25
C PHE A 178 -10.77 22.06 -12.83
N LEU A 179 -10.40 22.21 -14.11
CA LEU A 179 -9.42 21.33 -14.74
C LEU A 179 -8.03 21.48 -14.11
N CYS A 180 -7.60 22.71 -13.84
CA CYS A 180 -6.35 22.97 -13.12
C CYS A 180 -6.37 22.37 -11.71
N HIS A 181 -7.46 22.53 -10.96
CA HIS A 181 -7.62 21.99 -9.61
C HIS A 181 -7.61 20.45 -9.61
N SER A 182 -8.29 19.84 -10.58
CA SER A 182 -8.31 18.39 -10.79
C SER A 182 -6.92 17.83 -11.10
N VAL A 183 -6.15 18.51 -11.97
CA VAL A 183 -4.78 18.12 -12.31
C VAL A 183 -3.83 18.32 -11.13
N LEU A 184 -4.03 19.35 -10.31
CA LEU A 184 -3.15 19.70 -9.21
C LEU A 184 -3.39 18.84 -7.95
N TYR A 185 -4.64 18.53 -7.63
CA TYR A 185 -5.00 17.87 -6.36
C TYR A 185 -5.58 16.48 -6.56
N ILE A 186 -6.52 16.27 -7.48
CA ILE A 186 -7.20 14.97 -7.62
C ILE A 186 -6.26 13.95 -8.27
N LEU A 187 -5.68 14.30 -9.43
CA LEU A 187 -4.84 13.39 -10.21
C LEU A 187 -3.63 12.84 -9.43
N PRO A 188 -2.81 13.66 -8.72
CA PRO A 188 -1.68 13.15 -7.95
C PRO A 188 -2.11 12.20 -6.82
N ASN A 189 -3.28 12.47 -6.22
CA ASN A 189 -3.82 11.65 -5.15
C ASN A 189 -4.38 10.32 -5.67
N VAL A 190 -5.01 10.30 -6.85
CA VAL A 190 -5.38 9.06 -7.54
C VAL A 190 -4.13 8.23 -7.82
N ILE A 191 -3.08 8.85 -8.37
CA ILE A 191 -1.80 8.20 -8.66
C ILE A 191 -1.21 7.59 -7.38
N ASN A 192 -1.17 8.35 -6.29
CA ASN A 192 -0.64 7.86 -5.02
C ASN A 192 -1.46 6.66 -4.48
N VAL A 193 -2.79 6.76 -4.44
CA VAL A 193 -3.65 5.68 -3.92
C VAL A 193 -3.48 4.39 -4.73
N LEU A 194 -3.41 4.49 -6.06
CA LEU A 194 -3.21 3.33 -6.92
C LEU A 194 -1.82 2.70 -6.71
N ALA A 195 -0.77 3.49 -6.51
CA ALA A 195 0.55 2.98 -6.16
C ALA A 195 0.55 2.28 -4.78
N LEU A 196 -0.15 2.84 -3.79
CA LEU A 196 -0.35 2.20 -2.50
C LEU A 196 -1.18 0.91 -2.59
N TYR A 197 -2.13 0.81 -3.52
CA TYR A 197 -2.87 -0.44 -3.77
C TYR A 197 -1.98 -1.56 -4.25
N GLN A 198 -0.98 -1.27 -5.09
CA GLN A 198 -0.01 -2.28 -5.50
C GLN A 198 0.78 -2.82 -4.30
N TYR A 199 1.25 -1.93 -3.42
CA TYR A 199 1.89 -2.32 -2.17
C TYR A 199 0.96 -3.15 -1.28
N ALA A 200 -0.28 -2.70 -1.07
CA ALA A 200 -1.27 -3.36 -0.24
C ALA A 200 -1.60 -4.77 -0.74
N ALA A 201 -1.82 -4.93 -2.05
CA ALA A 201 -2.08 -6.22 -2.68
C ALA A 201 -0.92 -7.21 -2.47
N LEU A 202 0.32 -6.78 -2.67
CA LEU A 202 1.49 -7.64 -2.44
C LEU A 202 1.60 -8.08 -0.96
N GLN A 203 1.36 -7.18 -0.02
CA GLN A 203 1.36 -7.51 1.41
C GLN A 203 0.22 -8.46 1.79
N LEU A 204 -0.97 -8.30 1.21
CA LEU A 204 -2.10 -9.21 1.42
C LEU A 204 -1.84 -10.61 0.85
N ILE A 205 -1.17 -10.69 -0.31
CA ILE A 205 -0.69 -11.97 -0.88
C ILE A 205 0.26 -12.66 0.09
N VAL A 206 1.26 -11.94 0.61
CA VAL A 206 2.18 -12.48 1.61
C VAL A 206 1.46 -12.95 2.87
N ALA A 207 0.48 -12.18 3.36
CA ALA A 207 -0.36 -12.57 4.49
C ALA A 207 -1.11 -13.88 4.22
N ALA A 208 -1.65 -14.05 3.01
CA ALA A 208 -2.32 -15.29 2.60
C ALA A 208 -1.35 -16.49 2.59
N CYS A 209 -0.10 -16.29 2.15
CA CYS A 209 0.92 -17.33 2.20
C CYS A 209 1.31 -17.71 3.64
N TYR A 210 1.49 -16.75 4.55
CA TYR A 210 1.72 -17.04 5.97
C TYR A 210 0.56 -17.82 6.59
N ARG A 211 -0.67 -17.43 6.26
CA ARG A 211 -1.87 -18.13 6.70
C ARG A 211 -1.91 -19.58 6.20
N SER A 212 -1.48 -19.82 4.96
CA SER A 212 -1.37 -21.17 4.40
C SER A 212 -0.35 -22.01 5.18
N VAL A 213 0.84 -21.48 5.46
CA VAL A 213 1.85 -22.14 6.32
C VAL A 213 1.25 -22.51 7.69
N ASN A 214 0.56 -21.58 8.34
CA ASN A 214 -0.09 -21.83 9.63
C ASN A 214 -1.19 -22.89 9.54
N SER A 215 -1.95 -22.92 8.44
CA SER A 215 -3.00 -23.91 8.24
C SER A 215 -2.45 -25.33 8.08
N VAL A 216 -1.31 -25.49 7.41
CA VAL A 216 -0.62 -26.78 7.29
C VAL A 216 -0.07 -27.22 8.65
N LEU A 217 0.56 -26.30 9.39
CA LEU A 217 1.04 -26.58 10.76
C LEU A 217 -0.11 -26.98 11.70
N ALA A 218 -1.26 -26.32 11.61
CA ALA A 218 -2.43 -26.65 12.42
C ALA A 218 -3.05 -28.00 12.05
N ARG A 219 -3.21 -28.31 10.75
CA ARG A 219 -3.69 -29.65 10.34
C ARG A 219 -2.74 -30.75 10.81
N TYR A 220 -1.45 -30.47 10.81
CA TYR A 220 -0.44 -31.38 11.34
C TYR A 220 -0.61 -31.61 12.85
N HIS A 221 -0.99 -30.58 13.62
CA HIS A 221 -1.34 -30.71 15.04
C HIS A 221 -2.51 -31.69 15.26
N ASP A 222 -3.52 -31.67 14.40
CA ASP A 222 -4.76 -32.45 14.56
C ASP A 222 -4.65 -33.90 14.06
N HIS A 223 -3.86 -34.17 13.02
CA HIS A 223 -3.81 -35.49 12.35
C HIS A 223 -2.82 -36.50 12.94
N GLN A 224 -2.25 -36.24 14.12
CA GLN A 224 -1.17 -37.07 14.67
C GLN A 224 -1.64 -38.37 15.36
N ALA A 225 -2.50 -39.14 14.69
CA ALA A 225 -2.82 -40.51 15.10
C ALA A 225 -1.81 -41.57 14.60
N ARG A 226 -0.98 -41.31 13.55
CA ARG A 226 0.19 -42.13 13.12
C ARG A 226 0.87 -41.64 11.80
N PRO A 227 1.57 -40.50 11.73
CA PRO A 227 2.48 -40.23 10.61
C PRO A 227 3.88 -40.82 10.85
N LYS A 228 4.58 -41.24 9.77
CA LYS A 228 5.99 -41.66 9.82
C LYS A 228 6.86 -40.44 10.17
N VAL A 229 7.79 -40.61 11.12
CA VAL A 229 8.63 -39.53 11.69
C VAL A 229 9.49 -38.81 10.64
N ARG A 230 9.91 -39.52 9.57
CA ARG A 230 10.80 -38.99 8.53
C ARG A 230 10.10 -37.96 7.62
N ASP A 231 8.84 -38.20 7.26
CA ASP A 231 8.04 -37.29 6.42
C ASP A 231 7.72 -35.98 7.17
N CYS A 232 7.64 -36.04 8.50
CA CYS A 232 7.40 -34.86 9.34
C CYS A 232 8.58 -33.88 9.36
N ALA A 233 9.81 -34.38 9.47
CA ALA A 233 10.99 -33.52 9.50
C ALA A 233 11.17 -32.76 8.17
N GLU A 234 10.87 -33.42 7.04
CA GLU A 234 10.93 -32.81 5.71
C GLU A 234 9.83 -31.76 5.48
N LEU A 235 8.60 -32.04 5.95
CA LEU A 235 7.50 -31.08 5.92
C LEU A 235 7.84 -29.82 6.73
N ILE A 236 8.27 -29.98 7.99
CA ILE A 236 8.63 -28.86 8.87
C ILE A 236 9.79 -28.04 8.29
N GLU A 237 10.79 -28.71 7.71
CA GLU A 237 11.92 -28.02 7.07
C GLU A 237 11.49 -27.25 5.80
N THR A 238 10.54 -27.78 5.04
CA THR A 238 9.96 -27.08 3.89
C THR A 238 9.17 -25.86 4.34
N LEU A 239 8.30 -25.98 5.35
CA LEU A 239 7.55 -24.87 5.92
C LEU A 239 8.47 -23.80 6.53
N ARG A 240 9.56 -24.20 7.20
CA ARG A 240 10.58 -23.29 7.73
C ARG A 240 11.22 -22.45 6.63
N ARG A 241 11.63 -23.09 5.52
CA ARG A 241 12.25 -22.41 4.37
C ARG A 241 11.24 -21.48 3.69
N THR A 242 10.00 -21.92 3.51
CA THR A 242 8.90 -21.09 2.97
C THR A 242 8.67 -19.85 3.85
N HIS A 243 8.58 -20.03 5.18
CA HIS A 243 8.42 -18.92 6.12
C HIS A 243 9.59 -17.92 6.07
N LEU A 244 10.82 -18.39 5.91
CA LEU A 244 11.99 -17.52 5.76
C LEU A 244 11.93 -16.69 4.47
N LYS A 245 11.60 -17.33 3.35
CA LYS A 245 11.41 -16.67 2.05
C LYS A 245 10.31 -15.61 2.10
N LEU A 246 9.20 -15.88 2.79
CA LEU A 246 8.12 -14.89 2.99
C LEU A 246 8.60 -13.66 3.77
N GLY A 247 9.49 -13.85 4.76
CA GLY A 247 10.08 -12.74 5.51
C GLY A 247 10.96 -11.86 4.63
N ASP A 248 11.80 -12.48 3.80
CA ASP A 248 12.62 -11.76 2.80
C ASP A 248 11.75 -11.00 1.80
N LEU A 249 10.71 -11.64 1.27
CA LEU A 249 9.78 -11.03 0.31
C LEU A 249 9.05 -9.83 0.93
N THR A 250 8.61 -9.94 2.19
CA THR A 250 8.04 -8.81 2.95
C THR A 250 9.03 -7.66 3.02
N GLY A 251 10.29 -7.95 3.40
CA GLY A 251 11.35 -6.95 3.49
C GLY A 251 11.64 -6.26 2.16
N ARG A 252 11.67 -7.01 1.06
CA ARG A 252 11.87 -6.47 -0.29
C ARG A 252 10.71 -5.59 -0.75
N VAL A 253 9.47 -5.96 -0.45
CA VAL A 253 8.29 -5.14 -0.74
C VAL A 253 8.34 -3.83 0.06
N VAL A 254 8.58 -3.90 1.37
CA VAL A 254 8.71 -2.68 2.21
C VAL A 254 9.89 -1.82 1.78
N GLY A 255 11.03 -2.43 1.45
CA GLY A 255 12.22 -1.72 0.98
C GLY A 255 11.98 -0.99 -0.34
N ARG A 256 11.23 -1.62 -1.27
CA ARG A 256 10.92 -1.05 -2.58
C ARG A 256 9.97 0.14 -2.50
N PHE A 257 8.86 0.00 -1.77
CA PHE A 257 7.85 1.06 -1.60
C PHE A 257 8.17 2.03 -0.46
N GLY A 258 9.29 1.83 0.25
CA GLY A 258 9.68 2.60 1.43
C GLY A 258 9.68 4.11 1.19
N PRO A 259 10.35 4.62 0.13
CA PRO A 259 10.37 6.06 -0.16
C PRO A 259 8.97 6.63 -0.38
N LEU A 260 8.15 5.98 -1.21
CA LEU A 260 6.76 6.37 -1.45
C LEU A 260 5.93 6.39 -0.16
N ILE A 261 6.08 5.38 0.69
CA ILE A 261 5.41 5.28 1.99
C ILE A 261 5.81 6.43 2.91
N VAL A 262 7.10 6.72 3.03
CA VAL A 262 7.61 7.81 3.88
C VAL A 262 7.08 9.15 3.40
N CYS A 263 7.19 9.44 2.10
CA CYS A 263 6.65 10.67 1.52
C CYS A 263 5.13 10.78 1.71
N THR A 264 4.40 9.68 1.57
CA THR A 264 2.94 9.69 1.75
C THR A 264 2.54 9.91 3.21
N VAL A 265 3.22 9.29 4.17
CA VAL A 265 2.96 9.53 5.60
C VAL A 265 3.26 10.98 5.96
N LEU A 266 4.37 11.54 5.46
CA LEU A 266 4.73 12.93 5.68
C LEU A 266 3.72 13.90 5.05
N SER A 267 3.33 13.66 3.79
CA SER A 267 2.28 14.43 3.11
C SER A 267 0.97 14.38 3.88
N SER A 268 0.51 13.20 4.28
CA SER A 268 -0.71 13.05 5.08
C SER A 268 -0.62 13.77 6.41
N PHE A 269 0.53 13.79 7.08
CA PHE A 269 0.70 14.55 8.31
C PHE A 269 0.54 16.06 8.07
N VAL A 270 1.14 16.60 7.01
CA VAL A 270 1.04 18.02 6.66
C VAL A 270 -0.41 18.40 6.32
N VAL A 271 -1.05 17.63 5.43
CA VAL A 271 -2.43 17.90 4.98
C VAL A 271 -3.43 17.76 6.13
N LEU A 272 -3.30 16.73 6.97
CA LEU A 272 -4.19 16.58 8.12
C LEU A 272 -4.08 17.75 9.10
N ASN A 273 -2.89 18.30 9.35
CA ASN A 273 -2.76 19.51 10.17
C ASN A 273 -3.46 20.72 9.54
N LEU A 274 -3.26 20.94 8.23
CA LEU A 274 -3.91 22.02 7.48
C LEU A 274 -5.44 21.91 7.52
N GLU A 275 -5.97 20.73 7.22
CA GLU A 275 -7.41 20.52 7.16
C GLU A 275 -8.07 20.57 8.53
N LEU A 276 -7.45 19.99 9.57
CA LEU A 276 -7.95 20.13 10.95
C LEU A 276 -7.97 21.60 11.40
N PHE A 277 -6.95 22.38 11.03
CA PHE A 277 -6.93 23.81 11.30
C PHE A 277 -8.01 24.57 10.50
N ASN A 278 -8.31 24.14 9.27
CA ASN A 278 -9.43 24.69 8.49
C ASN A 278 -10.79 24.35 9.13
N VAL A 279 -10.97 23.13 9.66
CA VAL A 279 -12.15 22.77 10.46
C VAL A 279 -12.28 23.65 11.70
N TYR A 280 -11.18 23.89 12.42
CA TYR A 280 -11.16 24.79 13.56
C TYR A 280 -11.62 26.21 13.17
N LYS A 281 -11.06 26.80 12.11
CA LYS A 281 -11.45 28.14 11.63
C LYS A 281 -12.91 28.21 11.15
N ALA A 282 -13.41 27.13 10.55
CA ALA A 282 -14.79 27.04 10.10
C ALA A 282 -15.79 26.96 11.28
N THR A 283 -15.42 26.27 12.36
CA THR A 283 -16.27 26.03 13.53
C THR A 283 -16.10 27.08 14.65
N GLY A 284 -14.96 27.77 14.74
CA GLY A 284 -14.65 28.74 15.79
C GLY A 284 -15.34 30.11 15.67
N ARG A 285 -15.94 30.43 14.52
CA ARG A 285 -16.68 31.70 14.31
C ARG A 285 -18.13 31.61 14.80
N GLY A 286 -18.33 31.67 16.13
CA GLY A 286 -19.56 32.10 16.83
C GLY A 286 -20.89 31.34 16.56
N SER A 287 -21.62 31.03 17.64
CA SER A 287 -22.90 30.27 17.68
C SER A 287 -24.11 30.86 16.90
N LYS A 288 -23.95 31.92 16.11
CA LYS A 288 -25.04 32.58 15.34
C LYS A 288 -24.73 32.69 13.84
N ARG A 289 -23.95 31.76 13.29
CA ARG A 289 -23.56 31.77 11.87
C ARG A 289 -24.61 31.05 11.01
N VAL A 290 -25.23 31.78 10.08
CA VAL A 290 -26.02 31.19 9.00
C VAL A 290 -25.02 30.64 7.98
N TRP A 291 -25.00 29.32 7.79
CA TRP A 291 -24.12 28.67 6.82
C TRP A 291 -24.63 28.94 5.41
N SER A 292 -23.78 29.49 4.56
CA SER A 292 -24.03 29.48 3.13
C SER A 292 -23.81 28.08 2.55
N ALA A 293 -24.50 27.75 1.45
CA ALA A 293 -24.34 26.46 0.79
C ALA A 293 -22.88 26.19 0.36
N SER A 294 -22.17 27.22 -0.12
CA SER A 294 -20.77 27.13 -0.54
C SER A 294 -19.81 26.87 0.63
N GLU A 295 -20.06 27.45 1.81
CA GLU A 295 -19.29 27.13 3.02
C GLU A 295 -19.55 25.68 3.48
N GLY A 296 -20.77 25.19 3.33
CA GLY A 296 -21.12 23.79 3.57
C GLY A 296 -20.35 22.83 2.67
N PHE A 297 -20.33 23.07 1.35
CA PHE A 297 -19.56 22.25 0.40
C PHE A 297 -18.07 22.27 0.70
N ARG A 298 -17.52 23.42 1.08
CA ARG A 298 -16.10 23.54 1.47
C ARG A 298 -15.77 22.70 2.72
N LEU A 299 -16.66 22.68 3.72
CA LEU A 299 -16.49 21.83 4.90
C LEU A 299 -16.54 20.35 4.53
N VAL A 300 -17.48 19.95 3.67
CA VAL A 300 -17.58 18.56 3.17
C VAL A 300 -16.31 18.17 2.42
N HIS A 301 -15.80 19.03 1.55
CA HIS A 301 -14.52 18.81 0.86
C HIS A 301 -13.37 18.60 1.85
N THR A 302 -13.22 19.47 2.85
CA THR A 302 -12.22 19.32 3.92
C THR A 302 -12.34 18.00 4.68
N LEU A 303 -13.56 17.57 5.02
CA LEU A 303 -13.80 16.29 5.71
C LEU A 303 -13.47 15.09 4.81
N LEU A 304 -13.80 15.16 3.52
CA LEU A 304 -13.41 14.15 2.54
C LEU A 304 -11.89 14.03 2.48
N TRP A 305 -11.17 15.15 2.44
CA TRP A 305 -9.70 15.17 2.39
C TRP A 305 -9.05 14.56 3.64
N ILE A 306 -9.57 14.91 4.83
CA ILE A 306 -9.16 14.26 6.10
C ILE A 306 -9.35 12.75 6.00
N GLY A 307 -10.52 12.30 5.52
CA GLY A 307 -10.84 10.90 5.32
C GLY A 307 -9.85 10.20 4.38
N LEU A 308 -9.51 10.81 3.25
CA LEU A 308 -8.55 10.27 2.28
C LEU A 308 -7.15 10.10 2.86
N HIS A 309 -6.64 11.11 3.56
CA HIS A 309 -5.30 11.03 4.14
C HIS A 309 -5.23 10.01 5.30
N GLY A 310 -6.30 9.89 6.09
CA GLY A 310 -6.46 8.79 7.04
C GLY A 310 -6.50 7.43 6.35
N ALA A 311 -7.26 7.29 5.27
CA ALA A 311 -7.37 6.06 4.50
C ALA A 311 -6.04 5.63 3.87
N LYS A 312 -5.23 6.57 3.36
CA LYS A 312 -3.87 6.28 2.85
C LYS A 312 -2.96 5.67 3.94
N ILE A 313 -2.99 6.24 5.15
CA ILE A 313 -2.22 5.70 6.28
C ILE A 313 -2.69 4.29 6.63
N LEU A 314 -4.01 4.07 6.70
CA LEU A 314 -4.57 2.74 6.97
C LEU A 314 -4.22 1.73 5.87
N LEU A 315 -4.23 2.16 4.61
CA LEU A 315 -3.88 1.34 3.46
C LEU A 315 -2.41 0.86 3.51
N ILE A 316 -1.51 1.68 4.07
CA ILE A 316 -0.11 1.31 4.30
C ILE A 316 0.01 0.33 5.48
N LEU A 317 -0.68 0.60 6.59
CA LEU A 317 -0.48 -0.11 7.85
C LEU A 317 -1.24 -1.44 7.94
N TYR A 318 -2.48 -1.50 7.44
CA TYR A 318 -3.37 -2.63 7.66
C TYR A 318 -2.89 -3.93 6.98
N PRO A 319 -2.50 -3.94 5.68
CA PRO A 319 -1.98 -5.13 5.03
C PRO A 319 -0.73 -5.69 5.72
N GLY A 320 0.20 -4.82 6.10
CA GLY A 320 1.42 -5.19 6.81
C GLY A 320 1.13 -5.74 8.21
N HIS A 321 0.17 -5.14 8.93
CA HIS A 321 -0.29 -5.66 10.21
C HIS A 321 -0.89 -7.07 10.08
N ARG A 322 -1.71 -7.31 9.06
CA ARG A 322 -2.30 -8.63 8.78
C ARG A 322 -1.23 -9.68 8.50
N ALA A 323 -0.25 -9.37 7.65
CA ALA A 323 0.87 -10.26 7.37
C ALA A 323 1.67 -10.57 8.65
N ARG A 324 1.91 -9.55 9.48
CA ARG A 324 2.63 -9.69 10.74
C ARG A 324 1.89 -10.55 11.76
N VAL A 325 0.58 -10.37 11.92
CA VAL A 325 -0.24 -11.20 12.83
C VAL A 325 -0.19 -12.67 12.43
N GLU A 326 -0.27 -12.97 11.13
CA GLU A 326 -0.14 -14.35 10.65
C GLU A 326 1.29 -14.88 10.83
N CYS A 327 2.32 -14.07 10.62
CA CYS A 327 3.71 -14.46 10.90
C CYS A 327 3.95 -14.76 12.40
N GLU A 328 3.43 -13.91 13.30
CA GLU A 328 3.59 -14.08 14.75
C GLU A 328 2.82 -15.31 15.26
N ARG A 329 1.71 -15.67 14.61
CA ARG A 329 0.90 -16.86 14.93
C ARG A 329 1.66 -18.18 14.73
N THR A 330 2.68 -18.23 13.87
CA THR A 330 3.47 -19.44 13.64
C THR A 330 4.17 -19.91 14.92
N GLY A 331 4.61 -19.00 15.80
CA GLY A 331 5.36 -19.34 17.01
C GLY A 331 4.58 -20.18 18.02
N PRO A 332 3.42 -19.72 18.50
CA PRO A 332 2.57 -20.50 19.40
C PRO A 332 2.21 -21.88 18.84
N THR A 333 1.84 -21.97 17.56
CA THR A 333 1.52 -23.26 16.91
C THR A 333 2.73 -24.21 16.91
N LEU A 334 3.94 -23.68 16.68
CA LEU A 334 5.16 -24.46 16.71
C LEU A 334 5.50 -24.97 18.12
N TYR A 335 5.29 -24.14 19.14
CA TYR A 335 5.50 -24.49 20.54
C TYR A 335 4.55 -25.61 21.00
N GLU A 336 3.28 -25.54 20.62
CA GLU A 336 2.32 -26.60 20.92
C GLU A 336 2.71 -27.94 20.29
N ILE A 337 3.22 -27.92 19.05
CA ILE A 337 3.76 -29.12 18.40
C ILE A 337 5.00 -29.64 19.15
N ALA A 338 5.88 -28.75 19.59
CA ALA A 338 7.11 -29.13 20.31
C ALA A 338 6.83 -29.84 21.64
N ASN A 339 5.92 -29.29 22.45
CA ASN A 339 5.55 -29.88 23.74
C ASN A 339 4.98 -31.30 23.59
N ARG A 340 4.19 -31.55 22.54
CA ARG A 340 3.66 -32.90 22.28
C ARG A 340 4.74 -33.89 21.85
N TYR A 341 5.70 -33.44 21.05
CA TYR A 341 6.85 -34.25 20.64
C TYR A 341 7.71 -34.65 21.85
N GLU A 342 7.97 -33.69 22.73
CA GLU A 342 8.70 -33.92 23.98
C GLU A 342 7.95 -34.89 24.90
N ALA A 343 6.64 -34.70 25.08
CA ALA A 343 5.80 -35.62 25.85
C ALA A 343 5.77 -37.05 25.27
N ALA A 344 5.95 -37.20 23.95
CA ALA A 344 6.07 -38.49 23.27
C ALA A 344 7.50 -39.07 23.26
N GLY A 345 8.46 -38.42 23.93
CA GLY A 345 9.87 -38.83 23.96
C GLY A 345 10.58 -38.70 22.61
N ARG A 346 10.07 -37.88 21.69
CA ARG A 346 10.61 -37.69 20.33
C ARG A 346 11.20 -36.30 20.19
N SER A 347 12.47 -36.20 19.81
CA SER A 347 13.08 -34.91 19.44
C SER A 347 13.04 -34.71 17.93
N ASN A 348 12.60 -33.54 17.48
CA ASN A 348 12.60 -33.15 16.07
C ASN A 348 13.52 -31.94 15.85
N SER A 349 14.70 -32.18 15.27
CA SER A 349 15.70 -31.13 15.03
C SER A 349 15.22 -30.07 14.03
N ALA A 350 14.32 -30.41 13.09
CA ALA A 350 13.74 -29.44 12.16
C ALA A 350 12.82 -28.44 12.89
N LEU A 351 12.09 -28.91 13.90
CA LEU A 351 11.22 -28.10 14.73
C LEU A 351 12.04 -27.10 15.56
N MET A 352 13.14 -27.55 16.15
CA MET A 352 14.07 -26.69 16.90
C MET A 352 14.73 -25.64 15.99
N LYS A 353 15.12 -26.01 14.77
CA LYS A 353 15.63 -25.06 13.76
C LYS A 353 14.58 -24.01 13.39
N PHE A 354 13.31 -24.41 13.24
CA PHE A 354 12.24 -23.47 12.92
C PHE A 354 11.98 -22.51 14.11
N ALA A 355 11.93 -23.01 15.35
CA ALA A 355 11.76 -22.18 16.53
C ALA A 355 12.92 -21.19 16.69
N GLY A 356 14.17 -21.66 16.52
CA GLY A 356 15.36 -20.81 16.54
C GLY A 356 15.35 -19.73 15.45
N GLN A 357 14.93 -20.08 14.23
CA GLN A 357 14.76 -19.10 13.15
C GLN A 357 13.74 -18.03 13.53
N LEU A 358 12.60 -18.41 14.12
CA LEU A 358 11.56 -17.46 14.48
C LEU A 358 12.03 -16.48 15.57
N LEU A 359 12.80 -16.95 16.54
CA LEU A 359 13.44 -16.10 17.55
C LEU A 359 14.39 -15.08 16.91
N LEU A 360 15.22 -15.51 15.96
CA LEU A 360 16.13 -14.62 15.23
C LEU A 360 15.38 -13.60 14.37
N LEU A 361 14.29 -14.01 13.71
CA LEU A 361 13.45 -13.14 12.89
C LEU A 361 12.67 -12.12 13.72
N HIS A 362 12.09 -12.53 14.85
CA HIS A 362 11.39 -11.61 15.76
C HIS A 362 12.34 -10.60 16.41
N GLY A 363 13.57 -11.00 16.75
CA GLY A 363 14.60 -10.08 17.25
C GLY A 363 15.04 -9.06 16.21
N LYS A 364 15.03 -9.44 14.93
CA LYS A 364 15.34 -8.59 13.77
C LYS A 364 14.08 -7.98 13.17
N ARG A 365 13.46 -7.01 13.86
CA ARG A 365 12.33 -6.15 13.39
C ARG A 365 12.54 -5.40 12.06
N HIS A 366 13.60 -5.70 11.31
CA HIS A 366 14.01 -5.02 10.08
C HIS A 366 12.94 -5.06 8.98
N HIS A 367 12.11 -6.11 8.93
CA HIS A 367 11.06 -6.25 7.92
C HIS A 367 9.86 -5.29 8.10
N CYS A 368 9.82 -4.52 9.18
CA CYS A 368 8.73 -3.59 9.51
C CYS A 368 9.12 -2.12 9.41
N LYS A 369 10.29 -1.76 8.86
CA LYS A 369 10.74 -0.35 8.77
C LYS A 369 10.80 0.14 7.33
N ALA A 370 10.01 1.15 6.98
CA ALA A 370 10.14 1.87 5.72
C ALA A 370 11.39 2.77 5.75
N CYS A 371 12.31 2.55 4.80
CA CYS A 371 13.61 3.25 4.71
C CYS A 371 14.45 3.25 6.00
N GLY A 372 14.19 2.34 6.93
CA GLY A 372 14.79 2.37 8.28
C GLY A 372 14.28 3.50 9.18
N LEU A 373 13.44 4.40 8.68
CA LEU A 373 12.98 5.63 9.34
C LEU A 373 11.67 5.40 10.12
N ILE A 374 10.66 4.82 9.47
CA ILE A 374 9.31 4.68 10.02
C ILE A 374 9.01 3.20 10.27
N THR A 375 8.73 2.83 11.51
CA THR A 375 8.16 1.51 11.84
C THR A 375 6.70 1.47 11.41
N LEU A 376 6.38 0.57 10.48
CA LEU A 376 5.04 0.34 9.94
C LEU A 376 4.27 -0.63 10.84
N ASP A 377 3.81 -0.14 11.98
CA ASP A 377 2.86 -0.83 12.83
C ASP A 377 1.68 0.10 13.19
N LEU A 378 0.62 -0.48 13.77
CA LEU A 378 -0.55 0.30 14.15
C LEU A 378 -0.25 1.35 15.24
N THR A 379 0.87 1.26 15.95
CA THR A 379 1.29 2.30 16.92
C THR A 379 1.68 3.60 16.24
N LEU A 380 2.01 3.56 14.93
CA LEU A 380 2.23 4.75 14.12
C LEU A 380 1.01 5.68 14.13
N ILE A 381 -0.21 5.14 14.18
CA ILE A 381 -1.44 5.93 14.23
C ILE A 381 -1.43 6.81 15.48
N SER A 382 -1.14 6.23 16.66
CA SER A 382 -1.07 6.99 17.91
C SER A 382 0.01 8.07 17.87
N LYS A 383 1.16 7.79 17.25
CA LYS A 383 2.25 8.78 17.06
C LYS A 383 1.81 9.93 16.16
N ILE A 384 1.12 9.63 15.06
CA ILE A 384 0.56 10.63 14.14
C ILE A 384 -0.47 11.48 14.89
N VAL A 385 -1.43 10.88 15.59
CA VAL A 385 -2.46 11.60 16.35
C VAL A 385 -1.83 12.52 17.41
N ALA A 386 -0.85 12.04 18.17
CA ALA A 386 -0.14 12.87 19.14
C ALA A 386 0.54 14.07 18.46
N GLY A 387 1.23 13.84 17.33
CA GLY A 387 1.85 14.90 16.54
C GLY A 387 0.83 15.90 15.98
N LEU A 388 -0.28 15.43 15.43
CA LEU A 388 -1.37 16.28 14.91
C LEU A 388 -1.92 17.18 16.01
N THR A 389 -2.18 16.64 17.20
CA THR A 389 -2.67 17.44 18.34
C THR A 389 -1.68 18.54 18.74
N THR A 390 -0.38 18.22 18.84
CA THR A 390 0.64 19.20 19.19
C THR A 390 0.74 20.32 18.15
N TYR A 391 0.83 19.98 16.86
CA TYR A 391 0.95 20.99 15.80
C TYR A 391 -0.33 21.80 15.63
N LEU A 392 -1.52 21.17 15.74
CA LEU A 392 -2.80 21.87 15.71
C LEU A 392 -2.90 22.88 16.86
N MET A 393 -2.51 22.51 18.08
CA MET A 393 -2.48 23.43 19.22
C MET A 393 -1.57 24.63 18.94
N ILE A 394 -0.38 24.40 18.38
CA ILE A 394 0.55 25.48 18.00
C ILE A 394 -0.08 26.41 16.96
N LEU A 395 -0.74 25.86 15.93
CA LEU A 395 -1.42 26.67 14.90
C LEU A 395 -2.55 27.52 15.50
N ILE A 396 -3.34 26.96 16.42
CA ILE A 396 -4.41 27.68 17.12
C ILE A 396 -3.83 28.81 18.00
N GLN A 397 -2.73 28.56 18.69
CA GLN A 397 -2.07 29.57 19.51
C GLN A 397 -1.54 30.74 18.67
N PHE A 398 -0.92 30.45 17.53
CA PHE A 398 -0.50 31.49 16.60
C PHE A 398 -1.70 32.30 16.10
N ASP A 399 -2.76 31.64 15.62
CA ASP A 399 -3.97 32.30 15.13
C ASP A 399 -4.60 33.23 16.19
N SER A 400 -4.67 32.76 17.44
CA SER A 400 -5.19 33.52 18.57
C SER A 400 -4.32 34.75 18.88
N ALA A 401 -2.99 34.60 18.89
CA ALA A 401 -2.05 35.69 19.16
C ALA A 401 -2.11 36.78 18.08
N PHE A 402 -2.20 36.41 16.80
CA PHE A 402 -2.35 37.37 15.70
C PHE A 402 -3.70 38.09 15.74
N THR A 403 -4.78 37.37 16.08
CA THR A 403 -6.12 37.96 16.18
C THR A 403 -6.20 38.96 17.33
N GLN A 404 -5.54 38.70 18.46
CA GLN A 404 -5.47 39.62 19.60
C GLN A 404 -4.56 40.83 19.34
N GLY A 405 -3.44 40.67 18.64
CA GLY A 405 -2.52 41.77 18.33
C GLY A 405 -2.99 42.74 17.23
N SER A 406 -4.06 42.41 16.49
CA SER A 406 -4.67 43.30 15.48
C SER A 406 -5.89 44.10 15.98
N ARG A 407 -6.29 43.88 17.24
CA ARG A 407 -7.27 44.71 17.96
C ARG A 407 -6.54 45.65 18.89
#